data_AF-A0A954YKW8-F1
#
_entry.id   AF-A0A954YKW8-F1
#
_cell.length_a   1.000
_cell.length_b   1.000
_cell.length_c   1.000
_cell.angle_alpha   90.00
_cell.angle_beta   90.00
_cell.angle_gamma   90.00
#
_symmetry.space_group_name_H-M   'P 1'
#
loop_
_entity.id
_entity.type
_entity.pdbx_description
1 polymer ?
#
loop_
_entity_poly.entity_id
_entity_poly.type
_entity_poly.pdbx_seq_one_letter_code
_entity_poly.pdbx_strand_id
1 'polypeptide(L)'
;DQNVFEELLTTEEFFFYYDGDNERMQAASDRIKRIYAHFKDLDWRNFGYEELSEHREFLREVKMRSINPDNLESGNRQGSGLRLFKKSMTSITARLDKGQKHAAPFDMYRGYGSDFMPGENVAKFFNYRKDNWDWSPIQPAKVPNRKGLLTHPAWLVAHSKNTETDPVIRGKWVREKLLAGTIPDVPITVDAAVPEDHNRTLRDRLASATEADYCWKCHQRMNPLGYAFETYDDFGRFRTDESLEYPEHIVEKKPDEAPGRNHLLDLRDVYKTTPIDSTGYLQGSGNDSLDGEVRDAIDLTERLAGSRRVRQSIIRHAFRYFMGRNETLSDSKTLIDAEQAYADNHGSFDAVIISLLTSDSFIYRKPIED
;
A
#
# COMPACT_ATOMS: atom_id res chain seq x y z
N ASP A 1 17.51 -9.83 10.96
CA ASP A 1 16.70 -10.18 12.14
C ASP A 1 17.14 -9.33 13.33
N GLN A 2 16.83 -8.04 13.31
CA GLN A 2 17.16 -7.08 14.38
C GLN A 2 16.02 -6.07 14.45
N ASN A 3 15.65 -5.64 15.67
CA ASN A 3 14.55 -4.71 15.94
C ASN A 3 13.27 -5.00 15.12
N VAL A 4 12.94 -6.28 14.91
CA VAL A 4 11.98 -6.69 13.86
C VAL A 4 10.60 -6.05 14.03
N PHE A 5 10.11 -5.92 15.26
CA PHE A 5 8.81 -5.31 15.53
C PHE A 5 8.81 -3.79 15.34
N GLU A 6 9.91 -3.13 15.66
CA GLU A 6 10.07 -1.70 15.40
C GLU A 6 10.13 -1.48 13.88
N GLU A 7 11.02 -2.18 13.18
CA GLU A 7 11.14 -2.13 11.71
C GLU A 7 9.82 -2.45 10.99
N LEU A 8 9.04 -3.44 11.46
CA LEU A 8 7.73 -3.75 10.90
C LEU A 8 6.77 -2.54 10.94
N LEU A 9 6.87 -1.73 11.99
CA LEU A 9 6.03 -0.56 12.21
C LEU A 9 6.67 0.73 11.65
N THR A 10 7.99 0.81 11.48
CA THR A 10 8.67 2.06 11.13
C THR A 10 9.50 2.02 9.86
N THR A 11 9.56 0.90 9.14
CA THR A 11 10.33 0.83 7.90
C THR A 11 9.84 1.85 6.88
N GLU A 12 10.77 2.56 6.25
CA GLU A 12 10.48 3.44 5.11
C GLU A 12 10.71 2.70 3.79
N GLU A 13 11.15 1.45 3.84
CA GLU A 13 11.56 0.68 2.68
C GLU A 13 10.45 -0.27 2.27
N PHE A 14 9.84 0.01 1.12
CA PHE A 14 8.71 -0.77 0.63
C PHE A 14 9.12 -1.59 -0.57
N PHE A 15 8.55 -2.80 -0.62
CA PHE A 15 8.50 -3.58 -1.83
C PHE A 15 7.21 -3.24 -2.59
N PHE A 16 7.34 -3.16 -3.90
CA PHE A 16 6.26 -2.99 -4.86
C PHE A 16 6.38 -4.11 -5.89
N TYR A 17 5.32 -4.34 -6.65
CA TYR A 17 5.31 -5.44 -7.63
C TYR A 17 6.39 -5.27 -8.72
N TYR A 18 7.33 -6.22 -8.78
CA TYR A 18 8.26 -6.48 -9.88
C TYR A 18 8.21 -7.95 -10.30
N ASP A 19 8.48 -8.26 -11.56
CA ASP A 19 8.57 -9.64 -12.09
C ASP A 19 10.01 -10.18 -12.13
N GLY A 20 10.92 -9.61 -11.31
CA GLY A 20 12.34 -9.98 -11.25
C GLY A 20 13.10 -9.29 -10.13
N ASP A 21 14.44 -9.41 -10.16
CA ASP A 21 15.35 -8.75 -9.22
C ASP A 21 15.76 -7.34 -9.65
N ASN A 22 16.45 -6.62 -8.77
CA ASN A 22 16.89 -5.24 -9.00
C ASN A 22 17.79 -5.09 -10.24
N GLU A 23 18.66 -6.07 -10.52
CA GLU A 23 19.57 -6.02 -11.67
C GLU A 23 18.80 -6.11 -12.99
N ARG A 24 17.87 -7.05 -13.08
CA ARG A 24 16.99 -7.21 -14.24
C ARG A 24 16.10 -6.00 -14.45
N MET A 25 15.57 -5.40 -13.37
CA MET A 25 14.74 -4.19 -13.45
C MET A 25 15.56 -2.99 -13.92
N GLN A 26 16.78 -2.81 -13.41
CA GLN A 26 17.69 -1.75 -13.83
C GLN A 26 18.03 -1.90 -15.32
N ALA A 27 18.42 -3.10 -15.75
CA ALA A 27 18.72 -3.39 -17.15
C ALA A 27 17.51 -3.14 -18.09
N ALA A 28 16.29 -3.45 -17.64
CA ALA A 28 15.07 -3.13 -18.39
C ALA A 28 14.84 -1.63 -18.53
N SER A 29 15.04 -0.87 -17.44
CA SER A 29 14.94 0.58 -17.44
C SER A 29 15.96 1.23 -18.39
N ASP A 30 17.22 0.81 -18.32
CA ASP A 30 18.31 1.31 -19.15
C ASP A 30 18.07 1.00 -20.63
N ARG A 31 17.58 -0.19 -20.94
CA ARG A 31 17.20 -0.58 -22.31
C ARG A 31 16.13 0.34 -22.89
N ILE A 32 15.08 0.67 -22.13
CA ILE A 32 14.03 1.60 -22.58
C ILE A 32 14.60 3.01 -22.78
N LYS A 33 15.47 3.48 -21.87
CA LYS A 33 16.14 4.78 -22.01
C LYS A 33 17.05 4.83 -23.24
N ARG A 34 17.74 3.74 -23.57
CA ARG A 34 18.52 3.60 -24.82
C ARG A 34 17.62 3.69 -26.06
N ILE A 35 16.49 2.99 -26.07
CA ILE A 35 15.51 3.07 -27.17
C ILE A 35 15.00 4.50 -27.34
N TYR A 36 14.61 5.15 -26.25
CA TYR A 36 14.17 6.55 -26.27
C TYR A 36 15.25 7.47 -26.82
N ALA A 37 16.48 7.41 -26.29
CA ALA A 37 17.59 8.25 -26.73
C ALA A 37 17.91 8.07 -28.21
N HIS A 38 17.75 6.86 -28.75
CA HIS A 38 18.00 6.56 -30.16
C HIS A 38 16.94 7.16 -31.09
N PHE A 39 15.66 7.13 -30.70
CA PHE A 39 14.54 7.52 -31.58
C PHE A 39 13.97 8.91 -31.30
N LYS A 40 14.21 9.54 -30.13
CA LYS A 40 13.51 10.76 -29.69
C LYS A 40 13.62 11.94 -30.66
N ASP A 41 14.75 12.09 -31.35
CA ASP A 41 15.03 13.22 -32.24
C ASP A 41 14.67 12.89 -33.71
N LEU A 42 14.17 11.68 -33.97
CA LEU A 42 13.73 11.23 -35.29
C LEU A 42 12.22 11.42 -35.46
N ASP A 43 11.75 11.54 -36.71
CA ASP A 43 10.33 11.62 -37.04
C ASP A 43 9.65 10.23 -37.05
N TRP A 44 9.87 9.46 -35.98
CA TRP A 44 9.41 8.08 -35.84
C TRP A 44 7.89 7.90 -35.95
N ARG A 45 7.12 8.99 -35.77
CA ARG A 45 5.66 9.01 -35.94
C ARG A 45 5.27 8.77 -37.40
N ASN A 46 6.08 9.25 -38.33
CA ASN A 46 5.84 9.17 -39.76
C ASN A 46 6.57 8.03 -40.46
N PHE A 47 7.41 7.26 -39.76
CA PHE A 47 8.11 6.11 -40.32
C PHE A 47 7.16 5.13 -41.04
N GLY A 48 7.56 4.70 -42.22
CA GLY A 48 7.10 3.49 -42.89
C GLY A 48 7.94 2.28 -42.48
N TYR A 49 7.83 1.20 -43.26
CA TYR A 49 8.62 -0.02 -43.01
C TYR A 49 10.09 0.16 -43.38
N GLU A 50 10.38 0.93 -44.44
CA GLU A 50 11.75 1.17 -44.91
C GLU A 50 12.56 1.94 -43.87
N GLU A 51 12.03 3.06 -43.38
CA GLU A 51 12.70 3.90 -42.38
C GLU A 51 12.92 3.14 -41.05
N LEU A 52 11.94 2.33 -40.62
CA LEU A 52 12.12 1.50 -39.42
C LEU A 52 13.17 0.38 -39.64
N SER A 53 13.28 -0.14 -40.86
CA SER A 53 14.22 -1.21 -41.22
C SER A 53 15.67 -0.74 -41.19
N GLU A 54 15.94 0.56 -41.41
CA GLU A 54 17.29 1.14 -41.25
C GLU A 54 17.84 0.94 -39.83
N HIS A 55 16.96 0.79 -38.84
CA HIS A 55 17.32 0.57 -37.44
C HIS A 55 17.30 -0.90 -37.00
N ARG A 56 17.24 -1.86 -37.93
CA ARG A 56 17.13 -3.32 -37.63
C ARG A 56 18.21 -3.86 -36.70
N GLU A 57 19.47 -3.43 -36.85
CA GLU A 57 20.57 -3.89 -36.00
C GLU A 57 20.38 -3.41 -34.55
N PHE A 58 20.02 -2.14 -34.38
CA PHE A 58 19.71 -1.57 -33.07
C PHE A 58 18.52 -2.28 -32.41
N LEU A 59 17.43 -2.51 -33.17
CA LEU A 59 16.25 -3.22 -32.68
C LEU A 59 16.56 -4.68 -32.28
N ARG A 60 17.49 -5.37 -32.97
CA ARG A 60 17.98 -6.69 -32.57
C ARG A 60 18.78 -6.64 -31.26
N GLU A 61 19.63 -5.63 -31.11
CA GLU A 61 20.45 -5.45 -29.91
C GLU A 61 19.57 -5.20 -28.67
N VAL A 62 18.66 -4.23 -28.75
CA VAL A 62 17.80 -3.83 -27.63
C VAL A 62 16.58 -4.75 -27.45
N LYS A 63 16.37 -5.73 -28.33
CA LYS A 63 15.28 -6.73 -28.26
C LYS A 63 13.93 -6.10 -27.91
N MET A 64 13.53 -5.07 -28.67
CA MET A 64 12.29 -4.33 -28.39
C MET A 64 11.07 -5.25 -28.50
N ARG A 65 10.21 -5.23 -27.48
CA ARG A 65 9.10 -6.19 -27.34
C ARG A 65 8.13 -6.13 -28.51
N SER A 66 7.70 -7.30 -28.97
CA SER A 66 6.69 -7.48 -30.01
C SER A 66 7.09 -6.87 -31.37
N ILE A 67 8.38 -6.57 -31.54
CA ILE A 67 8.98 -6.18 -32.80
C ILE A 67 9.90 -7.33 -33.22
N ASN A 68 9.66 -7.85 -34.41
CA ASN A 68 10.61 -8.73 -35.07
C ASN A 68 11.39 -7.90 -36.10
N PRO A 69 12.67 -7.57 -35.86
CA PRO A 69 13.47 -6.76 -36.78
C PRO A 69 13.65 -7.39 -38.17
N ASP A 70 13.51 -8.72 -38.27
CA ASP A 70 13.65 -9.46 -39.52
C ASP A 70 12.33 -9.56 -40.29
N ASN A 71 11.21 -9.17 -39.66
CA ASN A 71 9.89 -9.22 -40.28
C ASN A 71 8.93 -8.19 -39.64
N LEU A 72 9.14 -6.91 -39.96
CA LEU A 72 8.34 -5.80 -39.42
C LEU A 72 6.89 -5.79 -39.95
N GLU A 73 6.64 -6.41 -41.09
CA GLU A 73 5.31 -6.56 -41.69
C GLU A 73 4.50 -7.67 -41.02
N SER A 74 5.15 -8.72 -40.51
CA SER A 74 4.47 -9.78 -39.77
C SER A 74 3.78 -9.22 -38.54
N GLY A 75 2.48 -9.50 -38.45
CA GLY A 75 1.64 -9.11 -37.34
C GLY A 75 1.16 -10.31 -36.55
N ASN A 76 0.91 -10.08 -35.27
CA ASN A 76 0.08 -10.97 -34.46
C ASN A 76 -1.31 -10.34 -34.29
N ARG A 77 -2.15 -10.90 -33.41
CA ARG A 77 -3.48 -10.33 -33.09
C ARG A 77 -3.46 -8.85 -32.63
N GLN A 78 -2.29 -8.29 -32.30
CA GLN A 78 -2.11 -6.92 -31.81
C GLN A 78 -1.66 -5.92 -32.91
N GLY A 79 -1.28 -6.38 -34.11
CA GLY A 79 -0.89 -5.55 -35.26
C GLY A 79 0.49 -5.87 -35.83
N SER A 80 0.89 -5.16 -36.89
CA SER A 80 2.24 -5.26 -37.49
C SER A 80 3.32 -4.69 -36.57
N GLY A 81 4.58 -5.08 -36.80
CA GLY A 81 5.74 -4.57 -36.07
C GLY A 81 5.83 -3.05 -36.09
N LEU A 82 5.54 -2.41 -37.22
CA LEU A 82 5.51 -0.94 -37.33
C LEU A 82 4.46 -0.29 -36.42
N ARG A 83 3.24 -0.86 -36.37
CA ARG A 83 2.18 -0.35 -35.48
C ARG A 83 2.57 -0.50 -34.00
N LEU A 84 3.15 -1.64 -33.64
CA LEU A 84 3.57 -1.94 -32.27
C LEU A 84 4.76 -1.07 -31.84
N PHE A 85 5.68 -0.78 -32.75
CA PHE A 85 6.75 0.20 -32.57
C PHE A 85 6.18 1.58 -32.25
N LYS A 86 5.32 2.13 -33.11
CA LYS A 86 4.73 3.46 -32.91
C LYS A 86 3.94 3.55 -31.60
N LYS A 87 3.22 2.48 -31.22
CA LYS A 87 2.51 2.41 -29.93
C LYS A 87 3.47 2.45 -28.74
N SER A 88 4.55 1.67 -28.79
CA SER A 88 5.55 1.63 -27.75
C SER A 88 6.27 2.97 -27.62
N MET A 89 6.71 3.55 -28.74
CA MET A 89 7.38 4.85 -28.76
C MET A 89 6.47 5.99 -28.26
N THR A 90 5.19 6.00 -28.62
CA THR A 90 4.21 6.94 -28.06
C THR A 90 4.16 6.86 -26.54
N SER A 91 4.15 5.63 -26.00
CA SER A 91 4.10 5.43 -24.56
C SER A 91 5.41 5.80 -23.85
N ILE A 92 6.56 5.50 -24.46
CA ILE A 92 7.89 5.81 -23.91
C ILE A 92 8.12 7.33 -23.89
N THR A 93 7.89 7.99 -25.01
CA THR A 93 8.05 9.46 -25.15
C THR A 93 7.12 10.22 -24.21
N ALA A 94 5.84 9.83 -24.13
CA ALA A 94 4.88 10.47 -23.23
C ALA A 94 5.28 10.49 -21.74
N ARG A 95 6.20 9.60 -21.33
CA ARG A 95 6.69 9.50 -19.95
C ARG A 95 8.10 10.10 -19.79
N LEU A 96 9.05 9.74 -20.66
CA LEU A 96 10.43 10.24 -20.57
C LEU A 96 10.57 11.72 -20.97
N ASP A 97 9.75 12.24 -21.89
CA ASP A 97 9.73 13.67 -22.22
C ASP A 97 9.30 14.53 -21.03
N LYS A 98 8.56 13.95 -20.06
CA LYS A 98 8.13 14.62 -18.83
C LYS A 98 9.16 14.55 -17.69
N GLY A 99 10.39 14.13 -17.99
CA GLY A 99 11.49 14.10 -17.02
C GLY A 99 11.54 12.88 -16.11
N GLN A 100 10.84 11.79 -16.46
CA GLN A 100 10.93 10.51 -15.76
C GLN A 100 12.38 9.99 -15.76
N LYS A 101 12.93 9.70 -14.57
CA LYS A 101 14.34 9.27 -14.41
C LYS A 101 14.54 7.79 -14.73
N HIS A 102 13.56 6.97 -14.33
CA HIS A 102 13.55 5.53 -14.50
C HIS A 102 12.38 5.13 -15.39
N ALA A 103 12.67 4.50 -16.52
CA ALA A 103 11.63 3.89 -17.33
C ALA A 103 11.04 2.69 -16.57
N ALA A 104 9.71 2.58 -16.56
CA ALA A 104 8.97 1.50 -15.90
C ALA A 104 9.55 0.14 -16.32
N PRO A 105 10.11 -0.66 -15.40
CA PRO A 105 10.85 -1.87 -15.74
C PRO A 105 9.94 -3.07 -16.00
N PHE A 106 8.69 -2.83 -16.44
CA PHE A 106 7.93 -3.94 -17.00
C PHE A 106 8.51 -4.21 -18.37
N ASP A 107 8.94 -5.44 -18.56
CA ASP A 107 8.42 -6.05 -19.75
C ASP A 107 6.93 -6.29 -19.48
N MET A 108 6.06 -5.73 -20.31
CA MET A 108 4.59 -5.76 -20.17
C MET A 108 4.03 -7.20 -20.35
N TYR A 109 4.76 -8.21 -19.85
CA TYR A 109 4.52 -9.63 -19.93
C TYR A 109 3.17 -9.96 -19.33
N ARG A 110 2.34 -10.52 -20.20
CA ARG A 110 1.09 -11.16 -19.81
C ARG A 110 1.44 -12.39 -18.98
N GLY A 111 1.10 -12.39 -17.71
CA GLY A 111 0.49 -13.58 -17.13
C GLY A 111 -0.95 -13.64 -17.66
N TYR A 112 -1.26 -14.62 -18.50
CA TYR A 112 -2.65 -14.97 -18.76
C TYR A 112 -3.17 -15.68 -17.49
N GLY A 113 -4.03 -15.02 -16.72
CA GLY A 113 -4.66 -15.55 -15.50
C GLY A 113 -5.53 -14.48 -14.83
N SER A 114 -6.57 -14.89 -14.10
CA SER A 114 -7.51 -14.01 -13.38
C SER A 114 -6.90 -13.28 -12.17
N ASP A 115 -5.67 -13.63 -11.78
CA ASP A 115 -5.14 -13.32 -10.44
C ASP A 115 -3.99 -12.30 -10.45
N PHE A 116 -3.74 -11.61 -11.58
CA PHE A 116 -2.63 -10.67 -11.71
C PHE A 116 -3.11 -9.22 -11.81
N MET A 117 -2.75 -8.40 -10.82
CA MET A 117 -2.87 -6.95 -10.92
C MET A 117 -1.73 -6.42 -11.81
N PRO A 118 -2.03 -5.66 -12.88
CA PRO A 118 -1.02 -4.94 -13.63
C PRO A 118 -0.17 -4.11 -12.66
N GLY A 119 1.16 -4.08 -12.84
CA GLY A 119 2.01 -3.24 -12.00
C GLY A 119 1.60 -1.76 -12.04
N GLU A 120 0.89 -1.35 -13.10
CA GLU A 120 0.28 -0.03 -13.18
C GLU A 120 -0.82 0.26 -12.15
N ASN A 121 -1.53 -0.77 -11.71
CA ASN A 121 -2.53 -0.64 -10.67
C ASN A 121 -1.86 -0.70 -9.29
N VAL A 122 -0.79 -1.49 -9.16
CA VAL A 122 -0.01 -1.58 -7.92
C VAL A 122 0.57 -0.22 -7.52
N ALA A 123 1.23 0.49 -8.43
CA ALA A 123 1.89 1.76 -8.05
C ALA A 123 0.90 2.89 -7.72
N LYS A 124 -0.31 2.85 -8.27
CA LYS A 124 -1.37 3.82 -7.92
C LYS A 124 -1.69 3.77 -6.43
N PHE A 125 -1.68 2.58 -5.83
CA PHE A 125 -1.89 2.42 -4.39
C PHE A 125 -0.81 3.11 -3.54
N PHE A 126 0.40 3.27 -4.10
CA PHE A 126 1.52 4.00 -3.50
C PHE A 126 1.63 5.45 -3.99
N ASN A 127 0.55 6.02 -4.55
CA ASN A 127 0.51 7.40 -5.06
C ASN A 127 1.42 7.71 -6.25
N TYR A 128 2.00 6.69 -6.89
CA TYR A 128 2.72 6.89 -8.14
C TYR A 128 1.74 7.09 -9.28
N ARG A 129 1.77 8.28 -9.88
CA ARG A 129 0.86 8.61 -10.97
C ARG A 129 1.30 7.94 -12.27
N LYS A 130 0.31 7.57 -13.08
CA LYS A 130 0.57 6.84 -14.32
C LYS A 130 1.30 7.66 -15.37
N ASP A 131 1.03 8.96 -15.38
CA ASP A 131 1.57 9.94 -16.32
C ASP A 131 3.00 10.40 -15.99
N ASN A 132 3.46 10.15 -14.77
CA ASN A 132 4.82 10.40 -14.28
C ASN A 132 5.33 9.16 -13.51
N TRP A 133 5.36 8.02 -14.20
CA TRP A 133 5.67 6.68 -13.69
C TRP A 133 7.14 6.50 -13.23
N ASP A 134 7.70 7.41 -12.45
CA ASP A 134 9.13 7.41 -12.09
C ASP A 134 9.43 6.41 -10.96
N TRP A 135 9.45 5.12 -11.31
CA TRP A 135 9.58 4.02 -10.37
C TRP A 135 11.04 3.59 -10.27
N SER A 136 11.62 3.63 -9.06
CA SER A 136 12.94 3.06 -8.79
C SER A 136 13.01 1.59 -9.24
N PRO A 137 14.02 1.17 -10.02
CA PRO A 137 14.25 -0.25 -10.31
C PRO A 137 14.92 -0.99 -9.14
N ILE A 138 15.35 -0.28 -8.11
CA ILE A 138 16.00 -0.83 -6.92
C ILE A 138 14.98 -0.89 -5.80
N GLN A 139 14.76 -2.07 -5.23
CA GLN A 139 13.98 -2.31 -4.01
C GLN A 139 14.76 -3.04 -2.91
N PRO A 140 14.31 -2.92 -1.65
CA PRO A 140 13.18 -2.08 -1.23
C PRO A 140 13.52 -0.58 -1.37
N ALA A 141 12.51 0.26 -1.54
CA ALA A 141 12.70 1.68 -1.85
C ALA A 141 11.83 2.58 -0.97
N LYS A 142 12.32 3.80 -0.75
CA LYS A 142 11.59 4.81 0.02
C LYS A 142 10.34 5.30 -0.71
N VAL A 143 9.21 5.33 -0.02
CA VAL A 143 7.98 5.96 -0.51
C VAL A 143 7.67 7.19 0.33
N PRO A 144 7.44 8.35 -0.29
CA PRO A 144 6.94 9.51 0.42
C PRO A 144 5.64 9.21 1.15
N ASN A 145 5.48 9.76 2.35
CA ASN A 145 4.27 9.63 3.18
C ASN A 145 3.90 8.18 3.47
N ARG A 146 4.88 7.31 3.69
CA ARG A 146 4.66 5.93 4.15
C ARG A 146 5.70 5.57 5.20
N LYS A 147 5.25 4.84 6.21
CA LYS A 147 6.07 4.29 7.29
C LYS A 147 5.40 3.03 7.85
N GLY A 148 6.10 1.90 7.73
CA GLY A 148 5.71 0.58 8.19
C GLY A 148 4.37 0.03 7.71
N LEU A 149 3.95 -1.06 8.38
CA LEU A 149 2.81 -1.88 8.00
C LEU A 149 1.47 -1.11 7.96
N LEU A 150 1.23 -0.21 8.92
CA LEU A 150 -0.08 0.45 9.08
C LEU A 150 -0.35 1.51 8.01
N THR A 151 0.69 1.90 7.27
CA THR A 151 0.56 2.77 6.09
C THR A 151 0.66 1.98 4.79
N HIS A 152 0.81 0.65 4.85
CA HIS A 152 0.86 -0.17 3.64
C HIS A 152 -0.53 -0.24 2.99
N PRO A 153 -0.66 -0.07 1.66
CA PRO A 153 -1.98 -0.06 1.01
C PRO A 153 -2.81 -1.31 1.25
N ALA A 154 -2.19 -2.49 1.29
CA ALA A 154 -2.90 -3.74 1.60
C ALA A 154 -3.58 -3.72 2.98
N TRP A 155 -2.94 -3.14 4.00
CA TRP A 155 -3.56 -3.01 5.32
C TRP A 155 -4.69 -1.99 5.29
N LEU A 156 -4.46 -0.83 4.66
CA LEU A 156 -5.45 0.24 4.57
C LEU A 156 -6.73 -0.21 3.84
N VAL A 157 -6.58 -0.88 2.69
CA VAL A 157 -7.71 -1.41 1.91
C VAL A 157 -8.45 -2.50 2.69
N ALA A 158 -7.74 -3.41 3.35
CA ALA A 158 -8.35 -4.47 4.16
C ALA A 158 -9.18 -3.93 5.35
N HIS A 159 -8.96 -2.67 5.74
CA HIS A 159 -9.68 -1.99 6.82
C HIS A 159 -10.39 -0.73 6.28
N SER A 160 -10.95 -0.83 5.07
CA SER A 160 -11.83 0.17 4.46
C SER A 160 -13.12 -0.48 4.00
N LYS A 161 -14.13 0.34 3.70
CA LYS A 161 -15.33 -0.12 3.00
C LYS A 161 -15.11 -0.04 1.49
N ASN A 162 -16.13 -0.45 0.74
CA ASN A 162 -16.07 -0.48 -0.73
C ASN A 162 -15.95 0.91 -1.38
N THR A 163 -16.41 1.96 -0.69
CA THR A 163 -16.54 3.32 -1.25
C THR A 163 -16.06 4.42 -0.30
N GLU A 164 -15.55 4.06 0.88
CA GLU A 164 -15.10 5.01 1.90
C GLU A 164 -14.10 4.36 2.86
N THR A 165 -13.33 5.18 3.57
CA THR A 165 -12.46 4.70 4.65
C THR A 165 -13.29 4.21 5.83
N ASP A 166 -12.67 3.47 6.76
CA ASP A 166 -13.32 3.08 8.02
C ASP A 166 -12.42 3.38 9.22
N PRO A 167 -12.45 4.62 9.76
CA PRO A 167 -11.66 4.99 10.93
C PRO A 167 -11.96 4.12 12.15
N VAL A 168 -13.23 3.72 12.33
CA VAL A 168 -13.63 2.92 13.50
C VAL A 168 -12.95 1.55 13.46
N ILE A 169 -12.99 0.87 12.32
CA ILE A 169 -12.38 -0.45 12.15
C ILE A 169 -10.85 -0.38 12.19
N ARG A 170 -10.24 0.63 11.54
CA ARG A 170 -8.78 0.87 11.63
C ARG A 170 -8.34 1.08 13.08
N GLY A 171 -9.06 1.94 13.82
CA GLY A 171 -8.78 2.23 15.22
C GLY A 171 -9.03 1.04 16.16
N LYS A 172 -10.11 0.29 15.94
CA LYS A 172 -10.39 -0.98 16.65
C LYS A 172 -9.25 -1.97 16.45
N TRP A 173 -8.77 -2.12 15.22
CA TRP A 173 -7.66 -3.02 14.92
C TRP A 173 -6.39 -2.63 15.71
N VAL A 174 -6.01 -1.35 15.70
CA VAL A 174 -4.86 -0.87 16.49
C VAL A 174 -5.07 -1.14 17.98
N ARG A 175 -6.26 -0.86 18.50
CA ARG A 175 -6.61 -1.10 19.91
C ARG A 175 -6.47 -2.57 20.31
N GLU A 176 -6.99 -3.48 19.50
CA GLU A 176 -7.07 -4.91 19.84
C GLU A 176 -5.79 -5.68 19.51
N LYS A 177 -5.13 -5.35 18.39
CA LYS A 177 -3.97 -6.11 17.89
C LYS A 177 -2.65 -5.58 18.40
N LEU A 178 -2.53 -4.26 18.58
CA LEU A 178 -1.28 -3.64 19.04
C LEU A 178 -1.35 -3.24 20.51
N LEU A 179 -2.40 -2.54 20.94
CA LEU A 179 -2.49 -2.04 22.32
C LEU A 179 -3.01 -3.08 23.33
N ALA A 180 -3.27 -4.31 22.89
CA ALA A 180 -3.82 -5.40 23.69
C ALA A 180 -5.09 -5.02 24.50
N GLY A 181 -5.85 -4.05 24.00
CA GLY A 181 -7.14 -3.65 24.55
C GLY A 181 -8.28 -4.54 24.05
N THR A 182 -9.48 -4.27 24.55
CA THR A 182 -10.70 -4.96 24.11
C THR A 182 -11.78 -3.93 23.85
N ILE A 183 -12.49 -4.10 22.74
CA ILE A 183 -13.68 -3.34 22.39
C ILE A 183 -14.88 -4.29 22.49
N PRO A 184 -15.94 -3.94 23.23
CA PRO A 184 -17.14 -4.78 23.27
C PRO A 184 -17.83 -4.80 21.90
N ASP A 185 -18.55 -5.88 21.63
CA ASP A 185 -19.36 -5.96 20.41
C ASP A 185 -20.43 -4.86 20.38
N VAL A 186 -20.82 -4.48 19.16
CA VAL A 186 -21.88 -3.49 18.94
C VAL A 186 -23.17 -4.01 19.57
N PRO A 187 -23.82 -3.23 20.46
CA PRO A 187 -25.10 -3.64 21.04
C PRO A 187 -26.14 -3.91 19.95
N ILE A 188 -26.92 -4.99 20.09
CA ILE A 188 -27.99 -5.34 19.14
C ILE A 188 -29.09 -4.27 19.00
N THR A 189 -29.12 -3.30 19.92
CA THR A 189 -30.15 -2.25 20.00
C THR A 189 -29.79 -0.97 19.24
N VAL A 190 -28.60 -0.88 18.64
CA VAL A 190 -28.19 0.33 17.90
C VAL A 190 -28.10 0.08 16.40
N ASP A 191 -28.57 1.05 15.62
CA ASP A 191 -28.33 1.12 14.19
C ASP A 191 -26.98 1.82 13.96
N ALA A 192 -25.96 1.02 13.63
CA ALA A 192 -24.60 1.50 13.45
C ALA A 192 -24.38 2.04 12.03
N ALA A 193 -25.08 3.13 11.69
CA ALA A 193 -24.96 3.81 10.41
C ALA A 193 -24.37 5.22 10.58
N VAL A 194 -23.44 5.59 9.71
CA VAL A 194 -22.96 6.96 9.60
C VAL A 194 -23.93 7.71 8.68
N PRO A 195 -24.54 8.83 9.11
CA PRO A 195 -25.46 9.60 8.28
C PRO A 195 -24.79 10.04 6.97
N GLU A 196 -25.52 10.00 5.86
CA GLU A 196 -25.08 10.58 4.59
C GLU A 196 -25.15 12.12 4.66
N ASP A 197 -24.01 12.76 4.45
CA ASP A 197 -23.91 14.22 4.26
C ASP A 197 -22.74 14.52 3.33
N HIS A 198 -23.06 14.78 2.07
CA HIS A 198 -22.06 14.96 1.02
C HIS A 198 -21.28 16.27 1.14
N ASN A 199 -21.65 17.17 2.06
CA ASN A 199 -20.95 18.44 2.30
C ASN A 199 -19.87 18.34 3.38
N ARG A 200 -19.74 17.20 4.05
CA ARG A 200 -18.87 17.01 5.20
C ARG A 200 -17.91 15.87 4.95
N THR A 201 -16.73 15.95 5.57
CA THR A 201 -15.76 14.86 5.56
C THR A 201 -16.33 13.63 6.25
N LEU A 202 -15.81 12.43 5.94
CA LEU A 202 -16.20 11.23 6.67
C LEU A 202 -15.94 11.38 8.17
N ARG A 203 -14.82 12.01 8.55
CA ARG A 203 -14.50 12.29 9.95
C ARG A 203 -15.59 13.13 10.63
N ASP A 204 -16.02 14.22 10.00
CA ASP A 204 -17.07 15.10 10.53
C ASP A 204 -18.41 14.37 10.70
N ARG A 205 -18.78 13.56 9.70
CA ARG A 205 -19.98 12.73 9.73
C ARG A 205 -19.90 11.72 10.87
N LEU A 206 -18.78 11.03 11.00
CA LEU A 206 -18.55 10.04 12.05
C LEU A 206 -18.54 10.66 13.45
N ALA A 207 -17.92 11.82 13.62
CA ALA A 207 -17.93 12.57 14.87
C ALA A 207 -19.36 12.92 15.28
N SER A 208 -20.17 13.46 14.34
CA SER A 208 -21.57 13.80 14.61
C SER A 208 -22.45 12.61 15.02
N ALA A 209 -22.09 11.40 14.57
CA ALA A 209 -22.85 10.18 14.86
C ALA A 209 -22.38 9.47 16.15
N THR A 210 -21.09 9.53 16.47
CA THR A 210 -20.48 8.62 17.46
C THR A 210 -19.89 9.30 18.69
N GLU A 211 -19.77 10.63 18.69
CA GLU A 211 -19.28 11.40 19.85
C GLU A 211 -20.39 11.78 20.84
N ALA A 212 -21.63 11.37 20.59
CA ALA A 212 -22.71 11.44 21.57
C ALA A 212 -22.42 10.51 22.78
N ASP A 213 -22.89 10.91 23.97
CA ASP A 213 -22.57 10.27 25.27
C ASP A 213 -22.69 8.74 25.29
N TYR A 214 -23.69 8.18 24.62
CA TYR A 214 -23.89 6.73 24.58
C TYR A 214 -22.82 6.03 23.73
N CYS A 215 -22.59 6.49 22.50
CA CYS A 215 -21.64 5.91 21.55
C CYS A 215 -20.19 6.12 22.00
N TRP A 216 -19.91 7.28 22.60
CA TRP A 216 -18.55 7.66 22.99
C TRP A 216 -17.93 6.75 24.06
N LYS A 217 -18.73 6.04 24.85
CA LYS A 217 -18.27 5.04 25.83
C LYS A 217 -17.27 4.05 25.22
N CYS A 218 -17.53 3.61 23.99
CA CYS A 218 -16.67 2.70 23.25
C CYS A 218 -15.84 3.42 22.20
N HIS A 219 -16.43 4.36 21.45
CA HIS A 219 -15.77 5.05 20.34
C HIS A 219 -14.55 5.87 20.76
N GLN A 220 -14.50 6.41 21.99
CA GLN A 220 -13.33 7.10 22.52
C GLN A 220 -12.05 6.25 22.49
N ARG A 221 -12.17 4.92 22.44
CA ARG A 221 -11.03 3.99 22.39
C ARG A 221 -10.58 3.63 20.98
N MET A 222 -11.37 3.97 19.96
CA MET A 222 -11.19 3.57 18.56
C MET A 222 -11.04 4.78 17.64
N ASN A 223 -12.01 5.69 17.65
CA ASN A 223 -12.06 6.82 16.72
C ASN A 223 -10.78 7.63 16.73
N PRO A 224 -10.22 8.05 17.90
CA PRO A 224 -9.00 8.85 17.89
C PRO A 224 -7.77 8.11 17.33
N LEU A 225 -7.71 6.78 17.42
CA LEU A 225 -6.66 5.98 16.78
C LEU A 225 -6.90 5.87 15.27
N GLY A 226 -8.17 5.75 14.87
CA GLY A 226 -8.61 5.64 13.49
C GLY A 226 -8.42 6.91 12.67
N TYR A 227 -8.73 8.07 13.26
CA TYR A 227 -8.64 9.38 12.61
C TYR A 227 -7.22 9.70 12.13
N ALA A 228 -6.19 9.18 12.81
CA ALA A 228 -4.81 9.27 12.36
C ALA A 228 -4.60 8.79 10.92
N PHE A 229 -5.40 7.82 10.46
CA PHE A 229 -5.29 7.22 9.14
C PHE A 229 -6.08 7.94 8.05
N GLU A 230 -6.77 9.04 8.35
CA GLU A 230 -7.54 9.79 7.35
C GLU A 230 -6.64 10.48 6.31
N THR A 231 -5.33 10.53 6.54
CA THR A 231 -4.30 10.81 5.52
C THR A 231 -4.26 9.80 4.38
N TYR A 232 -5.03 8.70 4.44
CA TYR A 232 -5.14 7.72 3.38
C TYR A 232 -6.60 7.41 3.04
N ASP A 233 -6.91 7.39 1.74
CA ASP A 233 -8.24 7.03 1.25
C ASP A 233 -8.54 5.52 1.38
N ASP A 234 -9.70 5.12 0.89
CA ASP A 234 -10.24 3.76 0.89
C ASP A 234 -9.39 2.77 0.07
N PHE A 235 -8.73 3.26 -0.98
CA PHE A 235 -7.71 2.52 -1.73
C PHE A 235 -6.33 2.54 -1.06
N GLY A 236 -6.21 3.19 0.10
CA GLY A 236 -4.97 3.33 0.84
C GLY A 236 -3.98 4.29 0.20
N ARG A 237 -4.41 5.22 -0.65
CA ARG A 237 -3.58 6.26 -1.27
C ARG A 237 -3.50 7.45 -0.33
N PHE A 238 -2.31 8.03 -0.18
CA PHE A 238 -2.10 9.25 0.58
C PHE A 238 -2.92 10.42 0.01
N ARG A 239 -3.51 11.23 0.88
CA ARG A 239 -4.30 12.42 0.54
C ARG A 239 -4.11 13.52 1.60
N THR A 240 -4.23 14.76 1.17
CA THR A 240 -4.31 15.96 2.03
C THR A 240 -5.72 16.57 2.06
N ASP A 241 -6.57 16.12 1.16
CA ASP A 241 -7.93 16.60 0.97
C ASP A 241 -8.84 15.41 0.67
N GLU A 242 -10.05 15.46 1.20
CA GLU A 242 -11.13 14.52 0.92
C GLU A 242 -11.98 15.03 -0.24
N SER A 243 -12.23 14.17 -1.22
CA SER A 243 -13.14 14.43 -2.33
C SER A 243 -14.58 14.28 -1.85
N LEU A 244 -15.39 15.33 -2.01
CA LEU A 244 -16.81 15.30 -1.68
C LEU A 244 -17.60 14.72 -2.85
N GLU A 245 -17.51 13.40 -3.05
CA GLU A 245 -18.03 12.71 -4.24
C GLU A 245 -19.56 12.71 -4.30
N TYR A 246 -20.12 13.76 -4.90
CA TYR A 246 -21.55 13.89 -5.15
C TYR A 246 -21.83 14.74 -6.40
N PRO A 247 -22.93 14.50 -7.16
CA PRO A 247 -23.19 15.22 -8.41
C PRO A 247 -23.17 16.75 -8.28
N GLU A 248 -23.63 17.29 -7.16
CA GLU A 248 -23.64 18.74 -6.89
C GLU A 248 -22.25 19.34 -6.65
N HIS A 249 -21.26 18.49 -6.41
CA HIS A 249 -19.88 18.87 -6.12
C HIS A 249 -18.94 18.65 -7.30
N ILE A 250 -19.44 18.26 -8.47
CA ILE A 250 -18.62 18.15 -9.67
C ILE A 250 -18.11 19.53 -10.09
N VAL A 251 -16.79 19.69 -10.08
CA VAL A 251 -16.05 20.85 -10.60
C VAL A 251 -15.77 20.67 -12.08
N GLU A 252 -15.35 19.46 -12.48
CA GLU A 252 -15.09 19.11 -13.88
C GLU A 252 -15.65 17.71 -14.17
N LYS A 253 -16.64 17.65 -15.06
CA LYS A 253 -17.15 16.38 -15.59
C LYS A 253 -16.15 15.84 -16.61
N LYS A 254 -15.58 14.66 -16.35
CA LYS A 254 -14.72 14.00 -17.34
C LYS A 254 -15.58 13.24 -18.36
N PRO A 255 -15.05 13.01 -19.58
CA PRO A 255 -15.73 12.17 -20.56
C PRO A 255 -15.92 10.75 -20.04
N ASP A 256 -17.08 10.13 -20.35
CA ASP A 256 -17.36 8.75 -19.95
C ASP A 256 -16.41 7.73 -20.63
N GLU A 257 -15.85 8.10 -21.79
CA GLU A 257 -14.90 7.28 -22.53
C GLU A 257 -13.61 8.04 -22.88
N ALA A 258 -12.47 7.35 -22.76
CA ALA A 258 -11.18 7.93 -23.14
C ALA A 258 -11.08 8.11 -24.67
N PRO A 259 -10.74 9.31 -25.17
CA PRO A 259 -10.53 9.53 -26.60
C PRO A 259 -9.42 8.60 -27.12
N GLY A 260 -9.71 7.90 -28.22
CA GLY A 260 -8.75 7.01 -28.88
C GLY A 260 -8.35 5.76 -28.09
N ARG A 261 -9.19 5.29 -27.13
CA ARG A 261 -8.86 4.19 -26.19
C ARG A 261 -7.58 4.45 -25.40
N ASN A 262 -7.32 5.71 -25.04
CA ASN A 262 -6.19 6.05 -24.20
C ASN A 262 -6.45 5.67 -22.73
N HIS A 263 -6.14 4.43 -22.37
CA HIS A 263 -6.23 3.90 -20.99
C HIS A 263 -5.24 4.54 -20.00
N LEU A 264 -4.55 5.62 -20.38
CA LEU A 264 -3.70 6.41 -19.49
C LEU A 264 -4.44 7.60 -18.86
N LEU A 265 -5.60 8.00 -19.42
CA LEU A 265 -6.39 9.11 -18.91
C LEU A 265 -7.18 8.65 -17.67
N ASP A 266 -7.15 9.49 -16.64
CA ASP A 266 -8.06 9.39 -15.51
C ASP A 266 -9.40 10.00 -15.90
N LEU A 267 -10.44 9.19 -15.96
CA LEU A 267 -11.79 9.58 -16.37
C LEU A 267 -12.71 9.85 -15.19
N ARG A 268 -12.16 9.88 -13.96
CA ARG A 268 -12.94 10.24 -12.78
C ARG A 268 -13.24 11.72 -12.79
N ASP A 269 -14.50 12.06 -12.53
CA ASP A 269 -14.91 13.44 -12.34
C ASP A 269 -14.06 14.10 -11.26
N VAL A 270 -13.81 15.39 -11.42
CA VAL A 270 -13.14 16.20 -10.41
C VAL A 270 -14.21 16.79 -9.53
N TYR A 271 -14.19 16.48 -8.24
CA TYR A 271 -15.13 17.02 -7.27
C TYR A 271 -14.49 18.14 -6.45
N LYS A 272 -15.33 18.91 -5.74
CA LYS A 272 -14.88 19.79 -4.67
C LYS A 272 -14.19 18.96 -3.60
N THR A 273 -13.15 19.52 -3.01
CA THR A 273 -12.37 18.87 -1.96
C THR A 273 -12.37 19.70 -0.69
N THR A 274 -12.26 19.02 0.46
CA THR A 274 -12.12 19.64 1.78
C THR A 274 -10.83 19.14 2.43
N PRO A 275 -10.02 20.01 3.06
CA PRO A 275 -8.82 19.56 3.78
C PRO A 275 -9.18 18.52 4.85
N ILE A 276 -8.37 17.47 4.94
CA ILE A 276 -8.57 16.46 5.99
C ILE A 276 -8.04 16.96 7.34
N ASP A 277 -8.69 16.53 8.40
CA ASP A 277 -8.11 16.52 9.75
C ASP A 277 -7.71 15.08 10.07
N SER A 278 -6.42 14.86 10.30
CA SER A 278 -5.86 13.55 10.68
C SER A 278 -5.32 13.52 12.11
N THR A 279 -5.58 14.56 12.89
CA THR A 279 -5.23 14.55 14.32
C THR A 279 -5.92 13.40 15.03
N GLY A 280 -5.21 12.73 15.92
CA GLY A 280 -5.71 11.59 16.66
C GLY A 280 -5.28 11.65 18.11
N TYR A 281 -5.54 10.57 18.85
CA TYR A 281 -5.08 10.45 20.23
C TYR A 281 -4.66 9.02 20.53
N LEU A 282 -3.42 8.86 21.01
CA LEU A 282 -2.89 7.61 21.52
C LEU A 282 -3.09 7.55 23.03
N GLN A 283 -3.76 6.50 23.49
CA GLN A 283 -3.88 6.18 24.90
C GLN A 283 -3.70 4.68 25.12
N GLY A 284 -3.03 4.31 26.20
CA GLY A 284 -2.90 2.93 26.64
C GLY A 284 -1.70 2.20 26.05
N SER A 285 -0.67 2.92 25.58
CA SER A 285 0.61 2.34 25.17
C SER A 285 1.39 1.74 26.34
N GLY A 286 0.99 2.03 27.59
CA GLY A 286 1.72 1.63 28.79
C GLY A 286 2.96 2.48 29.06
N ASN A 287 3.13 3.58 28.32
CA ASN A 287 4.13 4.60 28.56
C ASN A 287 3.51 5.99 28.33
N ASP A 288 3.36 6.76 29.41
CA ASP A 288 2.74 8.08 29.38
C ASP A 288 3.51 9.08 28.49
N SER A 289 4.80 8.85 28.23
CA SER A 289 5.58 9.71 27.33
C SER A 289 5.27 9.48 25.85
N LEU A 290 4.60 8.36 25.50
CA LEU A 290 4.19 8.05 24.13
C LEU A 290 2.73 8.45 23.89
N ASP A 291 1.89 8.34 24.93
CA ASP A 291 0.48 8.70 24.88
C ASP A 291 0.28 10.23 24.68
N GLY A 292 -0.87 10.61 24.13
CA GLY A 292 -1.23 11.99 23.85
C GLY A 292 -1.77 12.20 22.44
N GLU A 293 -1.91 13.46 22.06
CA GLU A 293 -2.31 13.85 20.71
C GLU A 293 -1.26 13.38 19.69
N VAL A 294 -1.75 12.82 18.58
CA VAL A 294 -0.92 12.40 17.44
C VAL A 294 -1.31 13.21 16.22
N ARG A 295 -0.31 13.59 15.40
CA ARG A 295 -0.54 14.44 14.23
C ARG A 295 -1.21 13.71 13.07
N ASP A 296 -0.77 12.47 12.84
CA ASP A 296 -1.13 11.65 11.69
C ASP A 296 -0.77 10.17 11.96
N ALA A 297 -1.04 9.29 10.99
CA ALA A 297 -0.74 7.86 11.07
C ALA A 297 0.75 7.55 11.24
N ILE A 298 1.66 8.37 10.71
CA ILE A 298 3.10 8.14 10.80
C ILE A 298 3.54 8.40 12.25
N ASP A 299 3.15 9.55 12.82
CA ASP A 299 3.40 9.88 14.24
C ASP A 299 2.81 8.81 15.18
N LEU A 300 1.57 8.38 14.92
CA LEU A 300 0.95 7.30 15.68
C LEU A 300 1.77 6.01 15.62
N THR A 301 2.22 5.61 14.43
CA THR A 301 2.93 4.35 14.22
C THR A 301 4.32 4.37 14.86
N GLU A 302 5.04 5.49 14.78
CA GLU A 302 6.34 5.68 15.46
C GLU A 302 6.20 5.54 16.98
N ARG A 303 5.16 6.13 17.57
CA ARG A 303 4.89 5.99 19.01
C ARG A 303 4.51 4.57 19.39
N LEU A 304 3.71 3.89 18.57
CA LEU A 304 3.36 2.48 18.79
C LEU A 304 4.59 1.58 18.74
N ALA A 305 5.54 1.85 17.84
CA ALA A 305 6.77 1.08 17.72
C ALA A 305 7.65 1.16 18.99
N GLY A 306 7.66 2.33 19.64
CA GLY A 306 8.36 2.53 20.92
C GLY A 306 7.66 1.91 22.15
N SER A 307 6.46 1.34 22.00
CA SER A 307 5.69 0.81 23.13
C SER A 307 6.08 -0.63 23.46
N ARG A 308 6.56 -0.84 24.71
CA ARG A 308 6.75 -2.18 25.28
C ARG A 308 5.47 -3.01 25.23
N ARG A 309 4.30 -2.39 25.48
CA ARG A 309 3.00 -3.08 25.43
C ARG A 309 2.69 -3.56 24.02
N VAL A 310 2.97 -2.76 22.99
CA VAL A 310 2.80 -3.16 21.59
C VAL A 310 3.66 -4.36 21.25
N ARG A 311 4.94 -4.32 21.64
CA ARG A 311 5.85 -5.48 21.52
C ARG A 311 5.28 -6.73 22.20
N GLN A 312 4.82 -6.62 23.45
CA GLN A 312 4.22 -7.75 24.17
C GLN A 312 2.96 -8.29 23.47
N SER A 313 2.14 -7.40 22.89
CA SER A 313 0.97 -7.81 22.11
C SER A 313 1.36 -8.62 20.87
N ILE A 314 2.39 -8.16 20.13
CA ILE A 314 2.91 -8.88 18.96
C ILE A 314 3.45 -10.26 19.37
N ILE A 315 4.18 -10.36 20.48
CA ILE A 315 4.67 -11.65 21.01
C ILE A 315 3.51 -12.59 21.36
N ARG A 316 2.41 -12.08 21.94
CA ARG A 316 1.20 -12.89 22.20
C ARG A 316 0.58 -13.39 20.90
N HIS A 317 0.57 -12.59 19.84
CA HIS A 317 0.12 -13.04 18.52
C HIS A 317 1.04 -14.12 17.94
N ALA A 318 2.36 -13.97 18.06
CA ALA A 318 3.32 -15.00 17.69
C ALA A 318 3.10 -16.30 18.48
N PHE A 319 2.92 -16.19 19.81
CA PHE A 319 2.55 -17.32 20.65
C PHE A 319 1.31 -18.01 20.07
N ARG A 320 0.20 -17.30 19.85
CA ARG A 320 -1.04 -17.94 19.34
C ARG A 320 -0.85 -18.65 18.00
N TYR A 321 -0.05 -18.06 17.11
CA TYR A 321 0.24 -18.63 15.80
C TYR A 321 1.05 -19.92 15.91
N PHE A 322 2.22 -19.89 16.54
CA PHE A 322 3.12 -21.05 16.64
C PHE A 322 2.59 -22.11 17.62
N MET A 323 1.87 -21.67 18.66
CA MET A 323 1.27 -22.55 19.65
C MET A 323 -0.10 -23.08 19.21
N GLY A 324 -0.72 -22.55 18.16
CA GLY A 324 -2.01 -23.02 17.64
C GLY A 324 -3.17 -22.94 18.64
N ARG A 325 -3.03 -22.12 19.70
CA ARG A 325 -4.03 -21.93 20.75
C ARG A 325 -3.88 -20.57 21.42
N ASN A 326 -4.94 -20.15 22.12
CA ASN A 326 -4.86 -18.99 23.01
C ASN A 326 -3.96 -19.28 24.23
N GLU A 327 -3.29 -18.24 24.70
CA GLU A 327 -2.53 -18.26 25.95
C GLU A 327 -3.45 -18.32 27.17
N THR A 328 -2.97 -18.95 28.23
CA THR A 328 -3.60 -18.97 29.55
C THR A 328 -2.68 -18.32 30.57
N LEU A 329 -3.14 -18.18 31.82
CA LEU A 329 -2.31 -17.64 32.89
C LEU A 329 -1.04 -18.46 33.14
N SER A 330 -1.05 -19.78 32.89
CA SER A 330 0.15 -20.61 33.06
C SER A 330 1.25 -20.33 32.03
N ASP A 331 0.90 -19.70 30.90
CA ASP A 331 1.87 -19.32 29.86
C ASP A 331 2.62 -18.01 30.16
N SER A 332 2.34 -17.38 31.30
CA SER A 332 2.92 -16.07 31.66
C SER A 332 4.45 -16.09 31.65
N LYS A 333 5.08 -17.14 32.19
CA LYS A 333 6.54 -17.28 32.19
C LYS A 333 7.10 -17.38 30.77
N THR A 334 6.47 -18.18 29.92
CA THR A 334 6.84 -18.34 28.50
C THR A 334 6.80 -17.01 27.75
N LEU A 335 5.76 -16.20 27.96
CA LEU A 335 5.63 -14.88 27.32
C LEU A 335 6.67 -13.87 27.83
N ILE A 336 6.97 -13.90 29.14
CA ILE A 336 8.03 -13.06 29.74
C ILE A 336 9.39 -13.44 29.17
N ASP A 337 9.68 -14.75 29.07
CA ASP A 337 10.94 -15.25 28.53
C ASP A 337 11.11 -14.92 27.05
N ALA A 338 10.02 -15.01 26.27
CA ALA A 338 10.03 -14.62 24.86
C ALA A 338 10.29 -13.11 24.68
N GLU A 339 9.72 -12.26 25.54
CA GLU A 339 10.03 -10.82 25.55
C GLU A 339 11.48 -10.55 25.95
N GLN A 340 11.99 -11.25 26.97
CA GLN A 340 13.38 -11.11 27.40
C GLN A 340 14.34 -11.56 26.31
N ALA A 341 14.06 -12.68 25.64
CA ALA A 341 14.82 -13.17 24.50
C ALA A 341 14.86 -12.15 23.36
N TYR A 342 13.74 -11.48 23.05
CA TYR A 342 13.72 -10.37 22.10
C TYR A 342 14.67 -9.25 22.52
N ALA A 343 14.58 -8.80 23.78
CA ALA A 343 15.34 -7.65 24.27
C ALA A 343 16.85 -7.94 24.33
N ASP A 344 17.24 -9.13 24.79
CA ASP A 344 18.64 -9.52 24.97
C ASP A 344 19.35 -9.83 23.64
N ASN A 345 18.58 -10.13 22.59
CA ASN A 345 19.10 -10.47 21.25
C ASN A 345 18.81 -9.38 20.22
N HIS A 346 18.90 -8.10 20.62
CA HIS A 346 18.80 -6.94 19.73
C HIS A 346 17.52 -6.91 18.87
N GLY A 347 16.40 -7.34 19.46
CA GLY A 347 15.10 -7.35 18.80
C GLY A 347 14.94 -8.42 17.71
N SER A 348 15.67 -9.52 17.83
CA SER A 348 15.54 -10.71 16.97
C SER A 348 14.18 -11.38 17.14
N PHE A 349 13.47 -11.61 16.03
CA PHE A 349 12.26 -12.42 16.03
C PHE A 349 12.61 -13.92 16.09
N ASP A 350 13.72 -14.34 15.50
CA ASP A 350 14.16 -15.74 15.58
C ASP A 350 14.41 -16.16 17.04
N ALA A 351 14.97 -15.26 17.87
CA ALA A 351 15.15 -15.49 19.31
C ALA A 351 13.80 -15.64 20.05
N VAL A 352 12.78 -14.87 19.67
CA VAL A 352 11.41 -15.04 20.18
C VAL A 352 10.88 -16.42 19.82
N ILE A 353 11.03 -16.84 18.56
CA ILE A 353 10.53 -18.14 18.10
C ILE A 353 11.26 -19.29 18.81
N ILE A 354 12.58 -19.22 18.92
CA ILE A 354 13.36 -20.22 19.66
C ILE A 354 12.86 -20.30 21.10
N SER A 355 12.74 -19.16 21.80
CA SER A 355 12.25 -19.12 23.18
C SER A 355 10.86 -19.76 23.33
N LEU A 356 9.93 -19.45 22.42
CA LEU A 356 8.59 -20.04 22.42
C LEU A 356 8.62 -21.56 22.19
N LEU A 357 9.39 -22.04 21.20
CA LEU A 357 9.42 -23.45 20.81
C LEU A 357 10.26 -24.32 21.76
N THR A 358 11.13 -23.74 22.58
CA THR A 358 11.85 -24.45 23.66
C THR A 358 11.17 -24.32 25.03
N SER A 359 10.02 -23.67 25.12
CA SER A 359 9.31 -23.45 26.38
C SER A 359 8.53 -24.68 26.86
N ASP A 360 8.29 -24.75 28.16
CA ASP A 360 7.41 -25.77 28.76
C ASP A 360 6.00 -25.73 28.15
N SER A 361 5.49 -24.53 27.80
CA SER A 361 4.21 -24.36 27.13
C SER A 361 4.13 -25.11 25.79
N PHE A 362 5.26 -25.28 25.10
CA PHE A 362 5.35 -26.00 23.82
C PHE A 362 5.65 -27.48 24.03
N ILE A 363 6.66 -27.80 24.85
CA ILE A 363 7.12 -29.16 25.10
C ILE A 363 6.03 -30.01 25.75
N TYR A 364 5.33 -29.45 26.75
CA TYR A 364 4.28 -30.16 27.49
C TYR A 364 2.88 -29.84 26.98
N ARG A 365 2.72 -29.67 25.66
CA ARG A 365 1.40 -29.55 25.04
C ARG A 365 0.53 -30.74 25.49
N LYS A 366 -0.44 -30.45 26.34
CA LYS A 366 -1.44 -31.44 26.74
C LYS A 366 -2.25 -31.81 25.50
N PRO A 367 -2.56 -33.10 25.29
CA PRO A 367 -3.56 -33.48 24.31
C PRO A 367 -4.85 -32.71 24.59
N ILE A 368 -5.54 -32.29 23.54
CA ILE A 368 -6.91 -31.80 23.68
C ILE A 368 -7.70 -33.04 24.13
N GLU A 369 -8.20 -33.04 25.37
CA GLU A 369 -9.21 -34.03 25.78
C GLU A 369 -10.49 -33.64 25.05
N ASP A 370 -10.97 -34.55 24.18
CA ASP A 370 -12.16 -34.40 23.34
C ASP A 370 -13.45 -34.23 24.15
#